data_AF-A0A2R6AWF3-F1
#
_entry.id   AF-A0A2R6AWF3-F1
#
_cell.length_a   1.000
_cell.length_b   1.000
_cell.length_c   1.000
_cell.angle_alpha   90.00
_cell.angle_beta   90.00
_cell.angle_gamma   90.00
#
_symmetry.space_group_name_H-M   'P 1'
#
loop_
_entity.id
_entity.type
_entity.pdbx_description
1 polymer ?
#
loop_
_entity_poly.entity_id
_entity_poly.type
_entity_poly.pdbx_seq_one_letter_code
_entity_poly.pdbx_strand_id
1 'polypeptide(L)'
;MEESRLEGYHGLAYRKLVEAGVNVGDTVEVSFGDESFVGRLMPRVGSDDDSVVTIKLPNGYNIGLSVVDASVRLVGSVRATPQQNPAEEALSFGEGEYVALISTGGTIASRVEYETGAVRPALRASDLMSLVPELEGISRLKTQVLMSILSEDMQPAYWERIARAVYSEVKAGAVGVVVAHGTDTMGYTAAALSFALRGVGRPIVLVGSQRSSDRPSSDAYTNLLSAVKFAKESSCSGVYVCMHASTSDPTCAVIPGVKVRKMHTSRRDAFKAVNAQPVALVDRDRL
;
A
#
# COMPACT_ATOMS: atom_id res chain seq x y z
N MET A 1 22.21 -0.96 16.97
CA MET A 1 22.75 -0.03 15.97
C MET A 1 21.69 1.03 15.77
N GLU A 2 21.98 2.30 16.07
CA GLU A 2 21.03 3.39 15.80
C GLU A 2 20.69 3.37 14.31
N GLU A 3 19.41 3.12 13.99
CA GLU A 3 18.90 3.31 12.63
C GLU A 3 19.25 4.73 12.19
N SER A 4 19.95 4.86 11.07
CA SER A 4 20.38 6.15 10.54
C SER A 4 19.18 7.08 10.39
N ARG A 5 19.10 8.12 11.24
CA ARG A 5 18.04 9.15 11.24
C ARG A 5 18.10 10.09 10.01
N LEU A 6 19.00 9.79 9.07
CA LEU A 6 19.25 10.54 7.84
C LEU A 6 19.00 9.63 6.63
N GLU A 7 17.77 9.15 6.51
CA GLU A 7 17.36 8.19 5.48
C GLU A 7 17.69 8.69 4.06
N GLY A 8 18.47 7.88 3.33
CA GLY A 8 18.87 8.13 1.94
C GLY A 8 20.05 9.08 1.71
N TYR A 9 20.59 9.68 2.77
CA TYR A 9 21.80 10.50 2.67
C TYR A 9 23.06 9.66 2.81
N HIS A 10 24.09 10.00 2.02
CA HIS A 10 25.43 9.43 2.12
C HIS A 10 26.48 10.51 1.75
N GLY A 11 27.76 10.18 1.90
CA GLY A 11 28.87 11.04 1.44
C GLY A 11 28.91 12.44 2.05
N LEU A 12 29.13 13.47 1.23
CA LEU A 12 29.31 14.85 1.68
C LEU A 12 28.11 15.41 2.45
N ALA A 13 26.90 15.29 1.90
CA ALA A 13 25.67 15.77 2.52
C ALA A 13 25.42 15.10 3.87
N TYR A 14 25.61 13.78 3.95
CA TYR A 14 25.49 13.05 5.21
C TYR A 14 26.44 13.59 6.28
N ARG A 15 27.72 13.79 5.95
CA ARG A 15 28.71 14.34 6.91
C ARG A 15 28.31 15.72 7.41
N LYS A 16 27.92 16.63 6.52
CA LYS A 16 27.48 17.99 6.92
C LYS A 16 26.24 17.96 7.81
N LEU A 17 25.29 17.07 7.54
CA LEU A 17 24.08 16.90 8.36
C LEU A 17 24.40 16.35 9.75
N VAL A 18 25.30 15.37 9.85
CA VAL A 18 25.78 14.83 11.12
C VAL A 18 26.54 15.89 11.92
N GLU A 19 27.45 16.63 11.29
CA GLU A 19 28.19 17.73 11.91
C GLU A 19 27.26 18.83 12.45
N ALA A 20 26.17 19.13 11.73
CA ALA A 20 25.16 20.09 12.15
C ALA A 20 24.19 19.56 13.24
N GLY A 21 24.29 18.27 13.61
CA GLY A 21 23.41 17.63 14.61
C GLY A 21 21.95 17.53 14.19
N VAL A 22 21.70 17.45 12.88
CA VAL A 22 20.36 17.48 12.27
C VAL A 22 19.85 16.07 11.99
N ASN A 23 18.53 15.87 12.11
CA ASN A 23 17.84 14.65 11.69
C ASN A 23 16.78 14.95 10.61
N VAL A 24 16.37 13.92 9.86
CA VAL A 24 15.22 14.05 8.95
C VAL A 24 14.00 14.49 9.74
N GLY A 25 13.31 15.49 9.20
CA GLY A 25 12.17 16.12 9.83
C GLY A 25 12.50 17.42 10.54
N ASP A 26 13.74 17.67 10.96
CA ASP A 26 14.15 18.92 11.62
C ASP A 26 14.04 20.13 10.68
N THR A 27 13.80 21.31 11.22
CA THR A 27 13.90 22.57 10.49
C THR A 27 15.36 23.00 10.43
N VAL A 28 15.88 23.13 9.22
CA VAL A 28 17.26 23.50 8.93
C VAL A 28 17.32 24.82 8.16
N GLU A 29 18.43 25.51 8.32
CA GLU A 29 18.85 26.61 7.47
C GLU A 29 20.06 26.15 6.65
N VAL A 30 19.99 26.36 5.34
CA VAL A 30 21.08 26.11 4.40
C VAL A 30 21.49 27.43 3.78
N SER A 31 22.73 27.87 4.01
CA SER A 31 23.22 29.20 3.63
C SER A 31 24.37 29.16 2.62
N PHE A 32 24.31 30.04 1.63
CA PHE A 32 25.23 30.25 0.51
C PHE A 32 25.68 31.72 0.49
N GLY A 33 26.78 32.04 1.15
CA GLY A 33 27.17 33.44 1.32
C GLY A 33 26.06 34.24 2.01
N ASP A 34 25.45 35.19 1.29
CA ASP A 34 24.39 36.07 1.79
C ASP A 34 22.96 35.50 1.59
N GLU A 35 22.80 34.41 0.85
CA GLU A 35 21.50 33.78 0.63
C GLU A 35 21.31 32.61 1.60
N SER A 36 20.09 32.43 2.11
CA SER A 36 19.76 31.31 2.99
C SER A 36 18.36 30.79 2.75
N PHE A 37 18.20 29.48 2.83
CA PHE A 37 16.92 28.81 2.73
C PHE A 37 16.60 28.07 4.02
N VAL A 38 15.41 28.31 4.57
CA VAL A 38 14.93 27.64 5.79
C VAL A 38 13.78 26.71 5.44
N GLY A 39 13.89 25.45 5.86
CA GLY A 39 12.88 24.45 5.57
C GLY A 39 13.07 23.18 6.37
N ARG A 40 12.09 22.29 6.28
CA ARG A 40 12.12 20.98 6.92
C ARG A 40 13.04 20.04 6.14
N LEU A 41 14.03 19.42 6.78
CA LEU A 41 14.88 18.42 6.13
C LEU A 41 14.02 17.20 5.74
N MET A 42 14.03 16.87 4.46
CA MET A 42 13.29 15.74 3.91
C MET A 42 14.23 14.53 3.75
N PRO A 43 13.71 13.29 3.86
CA PRO A 43 14.47 12.11 3.47
C PRO A 43 14.76 12.16 1.97
N ARG A 44 15.76 11.40 1.54
CA ARG A 44 16.10 11.30 0.12
C ARG A 44 15.89 9.88 -0.38
N VAL A 45 15.43 9.74 -1.61
CA VAL A 45 15.49 8.45 -2.29
C VAL A 45 16.90 8.35 -2.86
N GLY A 46 17.62 7.25 -2.59
CA GLY A 46 19.03 7.08 -2.94
C GLY A 46 19.33 7.54 -4.37
N SER A 47 20.27 8.46 -4.49
CA SER A 47 20.69 9.05 -5.77
C SER A 47 22.19 9.27 -5.75
N ASP A 48 22.85 9.14 -6.90
CA ASP A 48 24.32 9.14 -6.98
C ASP A 48 25.00 10.44 -6.54
N ASP A 49 24.28 11.58 -6.53
CA ASP A 49 24.82 12.86 -6.08
C ASP A 49 24.82 12.95 -4.55
N ASP A 50 25.96 12.74 -3.91
CA ASP A 50 26.13 12.75 -2.46
C ASP A 50 26.22 14.17 -1.86
N SER A 51 26.12 15.22 -2.68
CA SER A 51 26.35 16.62 -2.27
C SER A 51 25.07 17.41 -2.04
N VAL A 52 23.88 16.82 -2.20
CA VAL A 52 22.62 17.56 -2.14
C VAL A 52 21.80 17.24 -0.90
N VAL A 53 21.27 18.27 -0.25
CA VAL A 53 20.22 18.18 0.78
C VAL A 53 18.86 18.58 0.21
N THR A 54 17.79 17.89 0.61
CA THR A 54 16.43 18.25 0.22
C THR A 54 15.69 18.86 1.40
N ILE A 55 15.17 20.07 1.23
CA ILE A 55 14.34 20.74 2.24
C ILE A 55 12.96 21.06 1.69
N LYS A 56 11.95 21.00 2.56
CA LYS A 56 10.59 21.46 2.29
C LYS A 56 10.38 22.86 2.85
N LEU A 57 10.13 23.81 1.96
CA LEU A 57 9.90 25.20 2.30
C LEU A 57 8.53 25.39 2.96
N PRO A 58 8.29 26.50 3.69
CA PRO A 58 6.99 26.81 4.30
C PRO A 58 5.83 26.89 3.29
N ASN A 59 6.12 27.20 2.03
CA ASN A 59 5.13 27.22 0.94
C ASN A 59 4.77 25.81 0.41
N GLY A 60 5.37 24.75 0.96
CA GLY A 60 5.10 23.36 0.63
C GLY A 60 5.97 22.75 -0.47
N TYR A 61 6.80 23.53 -1.16
CA TYR A 61 7.69 23.03 -2.21
C TYR A 61 8.93 22.36 -1.63
N ASN A 62 9.34 21.25 -2.24
CA ASN A 62 10.63 20.62 -1.98
C ASN A 62 11.68 21.22 -2.92
N ILE A 63 12.84 21.61 -2.38
CA ILE A 63 14.00 22.08 -3.16
C ILE A 63 15.24 21.24 -2.82
N GLY A 64 16.08 21.00 -3.83
CA GLY A 64 17.40 20.39 -3.65
C GLY A 64 18.47 21.48 -3.62
N LEU A 65 19.33 21.43 -2.61
CA LEU A 65 20.38 22.41 -2.37
C LEU A 65 21.73 21.69 -2.30
N SER A 66 22.67 22.07 -3.17
CA SER A 66 24.04 21.55 -3.08
C SER A 66 24.71 22.08 -1.82
N VAL A 67 25.42 21.23 -1.10
CA VAL A 67 26.13 21.57 0.13
C VAL A 67 27.64 21.64 -0.06
N VAL A 68 28.15 21.73 -1.29
CA VAL A 68 29.60 21.89 -1.53
C VAL A 68 30.11 23.16 -0.82
N ASP A 69 29.54 24.31 -1.16
CA ASP A 69 29.90 25.62 -0.61
C ASP A 69 28.83 26.20 0.34
N ALA A 70 27.93 25.35 0.84
CA ALA A 70 26.89 25.76 1.77
C ALA A 70 27.23 25.40 3.23
N SER A 71 26.71 26.17 4.18
CA SER A 71 26.65 25.79 5.59
C SER A 71 25.25 25.28 5.93
N VAL A 72 25.15 24.31 6.83
CA VAL A 72 23.88 23.76 7.32
C VAL A 72 23.80 23.96 8.81
N ARG A 73 22.67 24.46 9.31
CA ARG A 73 22.44 24.72 10.72
C ARG A 73 21.06 24.26 11.15
N LEU A 74 20.99 23.64 12.33
CA LEU A 74 19.71 23.32 12.98
C LEU A 74 19.04 24.61 13.47
N VAL A 75 17.78 24.82 13.06
CA VAL A 75 16.95 25.97 13.49
C VAL A 75 15.83 25.52 14.41
N GLY A 76 15.28 24.32 14.20
CA GLY A 76 14.25 23.76 15.07
C GLY A 76 14.25 22.24 15.02
N SER A 77 14.27 21.60 16.18
CA SER A 77 14.19 20.14 16.28
C SER A 77 12.74 19.66 16.27
N VAL A 78 12.44 18.61 15.52
CA VAL A 78 11.21 17.85 15.73
C VAL A 78 11.37 17.11 17.05
N ARG A 79 10.60 17.52 18.06
CA ARG A 79 10.36 16.61 19.19
C ARG A 79 9.62 15.42 18.61
N ALA A 80 10.25 14.24 18.66
CA ALA A 80 9.57 12.99 18.39
C ALA A 80 8.37 12.90 19.33
N THR A 81 7.17 13.20 18.83
CA THR A 81 5.96 12.70 19.46
C THR A 81 6.13 11.19 19.42
N PRO A 82 6.11 10.47 20.56
CA PRO A 82 6.27 9.04 20.55
C PRO A 82 5.30 8.48 19.52
N GLN A 83 5.86 7.87 18.47
CA GLN A 83 5.09 7.05 17.55
C GLN A 83 4.44 6.01 18.44
N GLN A 84 3.17 6.21 18.78
CA GLN A 84 2.35 5.10 19.18
C GLN A 84 2.45 4.16 17.99
N ASN A 85 3.17 3.06 18.14
CA ASN A 85 2.82 1.81 17.50
C ASN A 85 1.53 1.42 18.20
N PRO A 86 0.33 1.77 17.67
CA PRO A 86 -0.87 1.24 18.27
C PRO A 86 -0.80 -0.23 17.86
N ALA A 87 -0.82 -1.08 18.87
CA ALA A 87 -0.84 -2.51 18.70
C ALA A 87 -1.75 -2.91 17.54
N GLU A 88 -1.34 -3.96 16.84
CA GLU A 88 -2.14 -4.73 15.91
C GLU A 88 -3.43 -5.20 16.59
N GLU A 89 -4.40 -4.31 16.77
CA GLU A 89 -5.76 -4.74 17.01
C GLU A 89 -6.28 -5.23 15.67
N ALA A 90 -6.51 -6.53 15.56
CA ALA A 90 -7.29 -7.10 14.47
C ALA A 90 -8.69 -6.50 14.58
N LEU A 91 -8.94 -5.47 13.78
CA LEU A 91 -10.15 -4.70 13.90
C LEU A 91 -11.31 -5.48 13.29
N SER A 92 -12.45 -5.41 13.96
CA SER A 92 -13.67 -6.08 13.55
C SER A 92 -14.83 -5.11 13.78
N PHE A 93 -15.55 -4.71 12.73
CA PHE A 93 -16.68 -3.78 12.83
C PHE A 93 -17.98 -4.45 12.43
N GLY A 94 -19.00 -4.39 13.28
CA GLY A 94 -20.31 -5.01 13.05
C GLY A 94 -20.49 -6.37 13.73
N GLU A 95 -21.74 -6.85 13.75
CA GLU A 95 -22.12 -8.18 14.23
C GLU A 95 -22.41 -9.12 13.04
N GLY A 96 -22.13 -10.43 13.18
CA GLY A 96 -22.42 -11.45 12.16
C GLY A 96 -21.22 -11.93 11.33
N GLU A 97 -21.52 -12.47 10.14
CA GLU A 97 -20.55 -13.01 9.18
C GLU A 97 -19.52 -11.95 8.74
N TYR A 98 -18.25 -12.35 8.61
CA TYR A 98 -17.15 -11.44 8.30
C TYR A 98 -16.36 -11.85 7.05
N VAL A 99 -15.81 -10.86 6.36
CA VAL A 99 -14.79 -11.02 5.33
C VAL A 99 -13.43 -10.68 5.93
N ALA A 100 -12.44 -11.57 5.75
CA ALA A 100 -11.07 -11.28 6.17
C ALA A 100 -10.35 -10.45 5.10
N LEU A 101 -9.68 -9.38 5.49
CA LEU A 101 -8.83 -8.55 4.62
C LEU A 101 -7.37 -8.70 5.05
N ILE A 102 -6.61 -9.47 4.28
CA ILE A 102 -5.20 -9.76 4.52
C ILE A 102 -4.36 -8.87 3.60
N SER A 103 -3.47 -8.05 4.15
CA SER A 103 -2.49 -7.32 3.35
C SER A 103 -1.15 -8.02 3.30
N THR A 104 -0.61 -8.09 2.09
CA THR A 104 0.76 -8.53 1.83
C THR A 104 1.67 -7.38 1.43
N GLY A 105 1.17 -6.14 1.53
CA GLY A 105 1.75 -4.93 0.95
C GLY A 105 0.93 -4.43 -0.23
N GLY A 106 1.59 -3.69 -1.12
CA GLY A 106 0.94 -3.05 -2.27
C GLY A 106 0.23 -1.74 -1.92
N THR A 107 0.02 -0.94 -2.96
CA THR A 107 -0.46 0.45 -2.82
C THR A 107 -1.94 0.55 -2.47
N ILE A 108 -2.74 -0.51 -2.64
CA ILE A 108 -4.21 -0.42 -2.47
C ILE A 108 -4.62 -0.06 -1.04
N ALA A 109 -3.86 -0.50 -0.05
CA ALA A 109 -4.07 -0.23 1.36
C ALA A 109 -2.84 0.48 1.94
N SER A 110 -2.42 1.58 1.29
CA SER A 110 -1.35 2.45 1.76
C SER A 110 -1.84 3.90 1.85
N ARG A 111 -1.13 4.77 2.57
CA ARG A 111 -1.40 6.22 2.66
C ARG A 111 -0.07 6.97 2.62
N VAL A 112 -0.04 8.07 1.86
CA VAL A 112 1.10 9.01 1.87
C VAL A 112 0.87 10.07 2.95
N GLU A 113 1.83 10.21 3.84
CA GLU A 113 1.88 11.29 4.83
C GLU A 113 2.53 12.52 4.17
N TYR A 114 1.72 13.47 3.69
CA TYR A 114 2.20 14.61 2.90
C TYR A 114 3.24 15.50 3.61
N GLU A 115 3.28 15.48 4.94
CA GLU A 115 4.25 16.24 5.73
C GLU A 115 5.67 15.65 5.66
N THR A 116 5.78 14.33 5.59
CA THR A 116 7.05 13.59 5.64
C THR A 116 7.39 12.94 4.30
N GLY A 117 6.40 12.76 3.43
CA GLY A 117 6.48 11.95 2.22
C GLY A 117 6.41 10.44 2.47
N ALA A 118 6.29 10.00 3.72
CA ALA A 118 6.33 8.59 4.08
C ALA A 118 5.06 7.85 3.61
N VAL A 119 5.23 6.63 3.13
CA VAL A 119 4.12 5.72 2.78
C VAL A 119 3.90 4.76 3.93
N ARG A 120 2.68 4.67 4.46
CA ARG A 120 2.32 3.76 5.55
C ARG A 120 1.16 2.85 5.15
N PRO A 121 1.08 1.61 5.64
CA PRO A 121 -0.11 0.77 5.46
C PRO A 121 -1.36 1.45 6.03
N ALA A 122 -2.45 1.41 5.28
CA ALA A 122 -3.74 2.03 5.56
C ALA A 122 -4.81 0.95 5.79
N LEU A 123 -4.63 0.15 6.84
CA LEU A 123 -5.50 -1.00 7.18
C LEU A 123 -6.20 -0.87 8.53
N ARG A 124 -6.07 0.27 9.21
CA ARG A 124 -6.91 0.53 10.37
C ARG A 124 -8.34 0.75 9.91
N ALA A 125 -9.27 0.50 10.80
CA ALA A 125 -10.66 0.87 10.70
C ALA A 125 -10.87 2.24 10.09
N SER A 126 -10.27 3.25 10.72
CA SER A 126 -10.37 4.65 10.34
C SER A 126 -9.79 4.88 8.95
N ASP A 127 -8.73 4.15 8.59
CA ASP A 127 -8.11 4.27 7.28
C ASP A 127 -9.03 3.69 6.20
N LEU A 128 -9.54 2.48 6.40
CA LEU A 128 -10.47 1.82 5.48
C LEU A 128 -11.79 2.58 5.37
N MET A 129 -12.34 3.09 6.47
CA MET A 129 -13.55 3.92 6.46
C MET A 129 -13.31 5.28 5.81
N SER A 130 -12.11 5.85 5.93
CA SER A 130 -11.77 7.07 5.20
C SER A 130 -11.56 6.83 3.69
N LEU A 131 -11.10 5.63 3.33
CA LEU A 131 -10.83 5.25 1.95
C LEU A 131 -12.11 4.81 1.24
N VAL A 132 -12.91 3.94 1.87
CA VAL A 132 -14.10 3.27 1.33
C VAL A 132 -15.17 3.12 2.43
N PRO A 133 -15.90 4.20 2.79
CA PRO A 133 -16.95 4.18 3.80
C PRO A 133 -18.01 3.09 3.58
N GLU A 134 -18.34 2.80 2.31
CA GLU A 134 -19.36 1.87 1.89
C GLU A 134 -19.11 0.41 2.34
N LEU A 135 -17.87 0.08 2.74
CA LEU A 135 -17.55 -1.25 3.28
C LEU A 135 -18.33 -1.57 4.56
N GLU A 136 -18.68 -0.56 5.37
CA GLU A 136 -19.47 -0.74 6.60
C GLU A 136 -20.85 -1.36 6.32
N GLY A 137 -21.45 -1.03 5.18
CA GLY A 137 -22.76 -1.55 4.78
C GLY A 137 -22.73 -2.95 4.15
N ILE A 138 -21.56 -3.49 3.81
CA ILE A 138 -21.43 -4.76 3.07
C ILE A 138 -21.13 -5.92 4.01
N SER A 139 -20.09 -5.80 4.83
CA SER A 139 -19.68 -6.88 5.73
C SER A 139 -18.78 -6.38 6.83
N ARG A 140 -18.83 -7.08 7.97
CA ARG A 140 -17.78 -6.97 8.98
C ARG A 140 -16.44 -7.35 8.37
N LEU A 141 -15.48 -6.43 8.43
CA LEU A 141 -14.11 -6.70 8.00
C LEU A 141 -13.26 -7.09 9.19
N LYS A 142 -12.50 -8.18 9.04
CA LYS A 142 -11.40 -8.54 9.94
C LYS A 142 -10.07 -8.30 9.23
N THR A 143 -9.30 -7.33 9.68
CA THR A 143 -8.06 -6.93 8.99
C THR A 143 -6.82 -7.58 9.59
N GLN A 144 -5.85 -7.91 8.74
CA GLN A 144 -4.54 -8.44 9.15
C GLN A 144 -3.45 -7.92 8.21
N VAL A 145 -2.37 -7.36 8.77
CA VAL A 145 -1.12 -7.16 8.03
C VAL A 145 -0.31 -8.44 8.14
N LEU A 146 -0.24 -9.24 7.07
CA LEU A 146 0.54 -10.47 7.07
C LEU A 146 2.03 -10.20 6.78
N MET A 147 2.28 -9.24 5.90
CA MET A 147 3.60 -8.75 5.49
C MET A 147 3.43 -7.41 4.76
N SER A 148 4.52 -6.68 4.55
CA SER A 148 4.54 -5.42 3.79
C SER A 148 5.73 -5.44 2.82
N ILE A 149 5.58 -6.15 1.70
CA ILE A 149 6.63 -6.27 0.67
C ILE A 149 6.13 -5.73 -0.67
N LEU A 150 7.07 -5.32 -1.53
CA LEU A 150 6.77 -5.00 -2.91
C LEU A 150 6.43 -6.29 -3.67
N SER A 151 5.53 -6.22 -4.65
CA SER A 151 5.17 -7.42 -5.41
C SER A 151 6.34 -8.00 -6.19
N GLU A 152 7.29 -7.17 -6.60
CA GLU A 152 8.53 -7.60 -7.26
C GLU A 152 9.43 -8.48 -6.39
N ASP A 153 9.34 -8.34 -5.06
CA ASP A 153 10.07 -9.16 -4.09
C ASP A 153 9.31 -10.42 -3.66
N MET A 154 8.13 -10.68 -4.26
CA MET A 154 7.31 -11.85 -3.94
C MET A 154 7.99 -13.15 -4.39
N GLN A 155 7.95 -14.17 -3.53
CA GLN A 155 8.66 -15.44 -3.67
C GLN A 155 7.76 -16.60 -3.23
N PRO A 156 8.03 -17.85 -3.67
CA PRO A 156 7.21 -19.00 -3.32
C PRO A 156 6.98 -19.22 -1.82
N ALA A 157 7.97 -18.92 -0.98
CA ALA A 157 7.83 -19.01 0.48
C ALA A 157 6.73 -18.07 1.04
N TYR A 158 6.52 -16.92 0.40
CA TYR A 158 5.45 -16.00 0.79
C TYR A 158 4.07 -16.52 0.35
N TRP A 159 3.97 -17.23 -0.78
CA TRP A 159 2.71 -17.86 -1.18
C TRP A 159 2.22 -18.87 -0.15
N GLU A 160 3.13 -19.65 0.44
CA GLU A 160 2.79 -20.56 1.53
C GLU A 160 2.24 -19.81 2.75
N ARG A 161 2.89 -18.71 3.16
CA ARG A 161 2.41 -17.86 4.26
C ARG A 161 1.02 -17.31 3.99
N ILE A 162 0.77 -16.82 2.78
CA ILE A 162 -0.53 -16.31 2.36
C ILE A 162 -1.58 -17.43 2.40
N ALA A 163 -1.28 -18.60 1.84
CA ALA A 163 -2.18 -19.74 1.85
C ALA A 163 -2.56 -20.18 3.28
N ARG A 164 -1.58 -20.25 4.19
CA ARG A 164 -1.83 -20.59 5.60
C ARG A 164 -2.70 -19.55 6.30
N ALA A 165 -2.47 -18.26 6.07
CA ALA A 165 -3.28 -17.19 6.64
C ALA A 165 -4.72 -17.26 6.13
N VAL A 166 -4.90 -17.37 4.80
CA VAL A 166 -6.22 -17.53 4.16
C VAL A 166 -6.97 -18.74 4.72
N TYR A 167 -6.31 -19.91 4.80
CA TYR A 167 -6.91 -21.12 5.33
C TYR A 167 -7.34 -20.97 6.79
N SER A 168 -6.52 -20.29 7.60
CA SER A 168 -6.81 -20.04 9.02
C SER A 168 -8.05 -19.16 9.20
N GLU A 169 -8.19 -18.11 8.39
CA GLU A 169 -9.37 -17.24 8.42
C GLU A 169 -10.64 -17.98 7.99
N VAL A 170 -10.58 -18.78 6.93
CA VAL A 170 -11.74 -19.60 6.51
C VAL A 170 -12.12 -20.62 7.58
N LYS A 171 -11.13 -21.26 8.21
CA LYS A 171 -11.36 -22.18 9.36
C LYS A 171 -11.99 -21.48 10.56
N ALA A 172 -11.64 -20.21 10.78
CA ALA A 172 -12.22 -19.36 11.81
C ALA A 172 -13.60 -18.78 11.44
N GLY A 173 -14.19 -19.21 10.31
CA GLY A 173 -15.55 -18.84 9.92
C GLY A 173 -15.66 -17.64 8.99
N ALA A 174 -14.57 -17.17 8.38
CA ALA A 174 -14.66 -16.14 7.34
C ALA A 174 -15.53 -16.62 6.18
N VAL A 175 -16.46 -15.78 5.73
CA VAL A 175 -17.33 -16.12 4.59
C VAL A 175 -16.68 -15.87 3.24
N GLY A 176 -15.61 -15.09 3.24
CA GLY A 176 -14.71 -14.85 2.11
C GLY A 176 -13.42 -14.20 2.60
N VAL A 177 -12.39 -14.20 1.76
CA VAL A 177 -11.11 -13.57 2.08
C VAL A 177 -10.66 -12.68 0.94
N VAL A 178 -10.30 -11.45 1.24
CA VAL A 178 -9.67 -10.50 0.32
C VAL A 178 -8.19 -10.40 0.67
N VAL A 179 -7.33 -10.51 -0.34
CA VAL A 179 -5.87 -10.39 -0.21
C VAL A 179 -5.42 -9.14 -0.96
N ALA A 180 -5.10 -8.08 -0.22
CA ALA A 180 -4.50 -6.87 -0.77
C ALA A 180 -3.04 -7.15 -1.15
N HIS A 181 -2.72 -6.98 -2.43
CA HIS A 181 -1.47 -7.41 -3.03
C HIS A 181 -0.94 -6.40 -4.06
N GLY A 182 0.38 -6.30 -4.23
CA GLY A 182 1.00 -5.50 -5.29
C GLY A 182 0.72 -6.08 -6.69
N THR A 183 0.66 -5.24 -7.72
CA THR A 183 0.09 -5.66 -9.01
C THR A 183 1.03 -6.49 -9.89
N ASP A 184 2.36 -6.40 -9.73
CA ASP A 184 3.28 -6.97 -10.73
C ASP A 184 3.28 -8.49 -10.74
N THR A 185 3.18 -9.11 -9.56
CA THR A 185 3.22 -10.56 -9.39
C THR A 185 1.89 -11.17 -8.94
N MET A 186 0.83 -10.36 -8.82
CA MET A 186 -0.48 -10.82 -8.32
C MET A 186 -1.03 -12.03 -9.09
N GLY A 187 -0.85 -12.09 -10.41
CA GLY A 187 -1.30 -13.23 -11.21
C GLY A 187 -0.56 -14.54 -10.88
N TYR A 188 0.73 -14.47 -10.52
CA TYR A 188 1.51 -15.62 -10.08
C TYR A 188 1.04 -16.11 -8.71
N THR A 189 0.86 -15.18 -7.76
CA THR A 189 0.32 -15.50 -6.43
C THR A 189 -1.09 -16.10 -6.55
N ALA A 190 -1.97 -15.53 -7.39
CA ALA A 190 -3.31 -16.06 -7.61
C ALA A 190 -3.28 -17.51 -8.13
N ALA A 191 -2.38 -17.82 -9.06
CA ALA A 191 -2.21 -19.18 -9.56
C ALA A 191 -1.69 -20.13 -8.47
N ALA A 192 -0.67 -19.74 -7.71
CA ALA A 192 -0.10 -20.54 -6.63
C ALA A 192 -1.15 -20.87 -5.55
N LEU A 193 -1.91 -19.86 -5.12
CA LEU A 193 -2.99 -20.03 -4.14
C LEU A 193 -4.12 -20.91 -4.66
N SER A 194 -4.44 -20.83 -5.97
CA SER A 194 -5.46 -21.69 -6.59
C SER A 194 -5.13 -23.18 -6.42
N PHE A 195 -3.84 -23.56 -6.49
CA PHE A 195 -3.40 -24.93 -6.29
C PHE A 195 -3.22 -25.30 -4.81
N ALA A 196 -2.82 -24.36 -3.97
CA ALA A 196 -2.61 -24.59 -2.54
C ALA A 196 -3.93 -24.74 -1.76
N LEU A 197 -4.95 -23.95 -2.11
CA LEU A 197 -6.21 -23.81 -1.36
C LEU A 197 -7.34 -24.73 -1.87
N ARG A 198 -7.01 -25.98 -2.20
CA ARG A 198 -8.01 -26.95 -2.66
C ARG A 198 -9.04 -27.23 -1.56
N GLY A 199 -10.32 -27.16 -1.91
CA GLY A 199 -11.42 -27.53 -1.01
C GLY A 199 -11.76 -26.50 0.08
N VAL A 200 -11.24 -25.26 0.00
CA VAL A 200 -11.50 -24.20 0.98
C VAL A 200 -12.97 -23.74 0.98
N GLY A 201 -13.69 -23.92 -0.13
CA GLY A 201 -15.15 -23.74 -0.19
C GLY A 201 -15.65 -22.30 -0.04
N ARG A 202 -14.74 -21.32 -0.01
CA ARG A 202 -15.03 -19.87 0.09
C ARG A 202 -14.37 -19.09 -1.04
N PRO A 203 -14.90 -17.91 -1.42
CA PRO A 203 -14.25 -17.01 -2.37
C PRO A 203 -13.01 -16.36 -1.75
N ILE A 204 -11.88 -16.49 -2.44
CA ILE A 204 -10.61 -15.85 -2.10
C ILE A 204 -10.27 -14.86 -3.22
N VAL A 205 -10.21 -13.58 -2.93
CA VAL A 205 -10.08 -12.51 -3.94
C VAL A 205 -8.79 -11.73 -3.73
N LEU A 206 -7.85 -11.85 -4.66
CA LEU A 206 -6.70 -10.95 -4.71
C LEU A 206 -7.11 -9.63 -5.36
N VAL A 207 -6.64 -8.53 -4.79
CA VAL A 207 -6.98 -7.18 -5.24
C VAL A 207 -5.78 -6.26 -5.07
N GLY A 208 -5.64 -5.27 -5.95
CA GLY A 208 -4.60 -4.24 -5.89
C GLY A 208 -5.05 -2.94 -6.54
N SER A 209 -4.11 -2.01 -6.75
CA SER A 209 -4.37 -0.77 -7.46
C SER A 209 -3.24 -0.45 -8.43
N GLN A 210 -3.57 0.02 -9.63
CA GLN A 210 -2.61 0.49 -10.63
C GLN A 210 -2.21 1.95 -10.41
N ARG A 211 -3.01 2.69 -9.65
CA ARG A 211 -2.74 4.03 -9.17
C ARG A 211 -2.58 3.98 -7.66
N SER A 212 -1.61 4.73 -7.15
CA SER A 212 -1.40 4.87 -5.72
C SER A 212 -2.69 5.33 -5.03
N SER A 213 -3.00 4.76 -3.87
CA SER A 213 -4.23 5.00 -3.10
C SER A 213 -4.38 6.43 -2.60
N ASP A 214 -3.28 7.16 -2.45
CA ASP A 214 -3.23 8.56 -2.02
C ASP A 214 -3.75 9.54 -3.08
N ARG A 215 -3.91 9.08 -4.33
CA ARG A 215 -4.39 9.92 -5.43
C ARG A 215 -5.91 9.91 -5.49
N PRO A 216 -6.57 11.07 -5.70
CA PRO A 216 -8.03 11.11 -5.91
C PRO A 216 -8.52 10.28 -7.10
N SER A 217 -7.65 10.05 -8.09
CA SER A 217 -7.91 9.19 -9.24
C SER A 217 -7.50 7.73 -9.02
N SER A 218 -7.34 7.29 -7.77
CA SER A 218 -6.97 5.91 -7.49
C SER A 218 -8.08 4.94 -7.88
N ASP A 219 -7.69 3.80 -8.43
CA ASP A 219 -8.57 2.65 -8.64
C ASP A 219 -8.74 1.79 -7.37
N ALA A 220 -8.03 2.12 -6.28
CA ALA A 220 -8.07 1.38 -5.02
C ALA A 220 -9.48 1.28 -4.42
N TYR A 221 -10.24 2.38 -4.46
CA TYR A 221 -11.61 2.45 -3.93
C TYR A 221 -12.51 1.40 -4.59
N THR A 222 -12.70 1.48 -5.91
CA THR A 222 -13.61 0.57 -6.63
C THR A 222 -13.11 -0.86 -6.56
N ASN A 223 -11.79 -1.09 -6.71
CA ASN A 223 -11.23 -2.44 -6.66
C ASN A 223 -11.51 -3.11 -5.30
N LEU A 224 -11.25 -2.40 -4.19
CA LEU A 224 -11.45 -2.95 -2.86
C LEU A 224 -12.93 -3.18 -2.56
N LEU A 225 -13.79 -2.21 -2.89
CA LEU A 225 -15.24 -2.32 -2.73
C LEU A 225 -15.78 -3.55 -3.49
N SER A 226 -15.44 -3.67 -4.77
CA SER A 226 -15.86 -4.80 -5.62
C SER A 226 -15.32 -6.14 -5.12
N ALA A 227 -14.08 -6.19 -4.63
CA ALA A 227 -13.48 -7.41 -4.11
C ALA A 227 -14.16 -7.89 -2.84
N VAL A 228 -14.45 -6.98 -1.89
CA VAL A 228 -15.16 -7.31 -0.66
C VAL A 228 -16.60 -7.74 -0.97
N LYS A 229 -17.30 -7.02 -1.85
CA LYS A 229 -18.66 -7.36 -2.26
C LYS A 229 -18.72 -8.77 -2.87
N PHE A 230 -17.80 -9.09 -3.78
CA PHE A 230 -17.71 -10.44 -4.36
C PHE A 230 -17.36 -11.50 -3.32
N ALA A 231 -16.41 -11.22 -2.41
CA ALA A 231 -16.05 -12.15 -1.35
C ALA A 231 -17.20 -12.42 -0.36
N LYS A 232 -18.10 -11.45 -0.15
CA LYS A 232 -19.25 -11.57 0.75
C LYS A 232 -20.45 -12.26 0.09
N GLU A 233 -20.81 -11.84 -1.11
CA GLU A 233 -22.11 -12.17 -1.73
C GLU A 233 -22.03 -13.37 -2.68
N SER A 234 -20.84 -13.69 -3.20
CA SER A 234 -20.69 -14.76 -4.19
C SER A 234 -20.88 -16.14 -3.57
N SER A 235 -21.64 -16.98 -4.27
CA SER A 235 -21.70 -18.43 -4.00
C SER A 235 -20.54 -19.20 -4.62
N CYS A 236 -19.70 -18.55 -5.44
CA CYS A 236 -18.54 -19.17 -6.05
C CYS A 236 -17.43 -19.41 -5.02
N SER A 237 -16.78 -20.58 -5.11
CA SER A 237 -15.59 -20.89 -4.31
C SER A 237 -14.37 -21.00 -5.22
N GLY A 238 -13.22 -20.60 -4.70
CA GLY A 238 -11.96 -20.60 -5.45
C GLY A 238 -11.19 -19.31 -5.27
N VAL A 239 -10.08 -19.21 -6.01
CA VAL A 239 -9.20 -18.04 -5.98
C VAL A 239 -9.44 -17.20 -7.23
N TYR A 240 -9.58 -15.90 -7.05
CA TYR A 240 -9.89 -14.91 -8.08
C TYR A 240 -9.00 -13.69 -7.97
N VAL A 241 -8.88 -12.94 -9.06
CA VAL A 241 -8.37 -11.57 -9.07
C VAL A 241 -9.52 -10.63 -9.42
N CYS A 242 -9.72 -9.59 -8.63
CA CYS A 242 -10.70 -8.54 -8.88
C CYS A 242 -9.97 -7.22 -9.17
N MET A 243 -10.13 -6.70 -10.39
CA MET A 243 -9.52 -5.45 -10.84
C MET A 243 -10.47 -4.78 -11.85
N HIS A 244 -10.31 -3.49 -12.13
CA HIS A 244 -11.09 -2.78 -13.14
C HIS A 244 -11.25 -3.54 -14.47
N ALA A 245 -12.48 -3.60 -14.99
CA ALA A 245 -12.80 -4.24 -16.26
C ALA A 245 -12.41 -3.37 -17.47
N SER A 246 -12.45 -2.05 -17.29
CA SER A 246 -12.15 -1.04 -18.30
C SER A 246 -11.35 0.12 -17.69
N THR A 247 -10.99 1.12 -18.49
CA THR A 247 -10.35 2.34 -17.98
C THR A 247 -11.28 3.19 -17.11
N SER A 248 -12.59 2.97 -17.21
CA SER A 248 -13.63 3.68 -16.46
C SER A 248 -13.84 3.08 -15.07
N ASP A 249 -14.29 3.91 -14.14
CA ASP A 249 -14.43 3.57 -12.72
C ASP A 249 -15.54 2.57 -12.32
N PRO A 250 -16.66 2.38 -13.05
CA PRO A 250 -17.84 1.78 -12.42
C PRO A 250 -17.74 0.27 -12.25
N THR A 251 -16.86 -0.43 -12.96
CA THR A 251 -16.94 -1.89 -13.09
C THR A 251 -15.59 -2.57 -12.94
N CYS A 252 -15.54 -3.56 -12.05
CA CYS A 252 -14.43 -4.50 -11.90
C CYS A 252 -14.78 -5.85 -12.51
N ALA A 253 -13.79 -6.51 -13.10
CA ALA A 253 -13.89 -7.89 -13.56
C ALA A 253 -13.31 -8.82 -12.49
N VAL A 254 -14.03 -9.90 -12.21
CA VAL A 254 -13.54 -10.98 -11.33
C VAL A 254 -13.09 -12.14 -12.22
N ILE A 255 -11.80 -12.48 -12.16
CA ILE A 255 -11.14 -13.40 -13.09
C ILE A 255 -10.60 -14.60 -12.30
N PRO A 256 -10.77 -15.86 -12.76
CA PRO A 256 -10.17 -17.02 -12.10
C PRO A 256 -8.65 -16.89 -11.96
N GLY A 257 -8.12 -17.20 -10.78
CA GLY A 257 -6.70 -16.98 -10.44
C GLY A 257 -5.71 -17.70 -11.35
N VAL A 258 -6.08 -18.84 -11.93
CA VAL A 258 -5.26 -19.60 -12.91
C VAL A 258 -5.43 -19.12 -14.36
N LYS A 259 -6.25 -18.09 -14.60
CA LYS A 259 -6.58 -17.57 -15.93
C LYS A 259 -6.38 -16.07 -16.06
N VAL A 260 -5.65 -15.45 -15.12
CA VAL A 260 -5.43 -14.00 -15.10
C VAL A 260 -3.99 -13.65 -15.43
N ARG A 261 -3.79 -12.58 -16.21
CA ARG A 261 -2.46 -12.01 -16.48
C ARG A 261 -2.53 -10.48 -16.52
N LYS A 262 -1.51 -9.81 -15.97
CA LYS A 262 -1.27 -8.38 -16.16
C LYS A 262 -0.72 -8.17 -17.58
N MET A 263 -1.56 -7.65 -18.47
CA MET A 263 -1.29 -7.46 -19.90
C MET A 263 -0.87 -6.03 -20.25
N HIS A 264 -0.93 -5.10 -19.30
CA HIS A 264 -0.50 -3.72 -19.49
C HIS A 264 0.28 -3.23 -18.27
N THR A 265 1.25 -2.36 -18.48
CA THR A 265 2.17 -1.89 -17.43
C THR A 265 1.50 -0.94 -16.44
N SER A 266 0.58 -0.08 -16.91
CA SER A 266 0.00 0.99 -16.10
C SER A 266 -1.50 1.25 -16.23
N ARG A 267 -2.26 0.55 -17.08
CA ARG A 267 -3.70 0.81 -17.24
C ARG A 267 -4.48 0.19 -16.09
N ARG A 268 -5.58 0.82 -15.66
CA ARG A 268 -6.46 0.25 -14.63
C ARG A 268 -7.00 -1.12 -15.02
N ASP A 269 -7.34 -1.30 -16.29
CA ASP A 269 -7.78 -2.57 -16.88
C ASP A 269 -6.63 -3.48 -17.33
N ALA A 270 -5.48 -3.41 -16.67
CA ALA A 270 -4.29 -4.18 -17.03
C ALA A 270 -4.49 -5.69 -16.90
N PHE A 271 -5.33 -6.16 -15.96
CA PHE A 271 -5.54 -7.58 -15.74
C PHE A 271 -6.61 -8.12 -16.69
N LYS A 272 -6.26 -9.13 -17.49
CA LYS A 272 -7.17 -9.76 -18.45
C LYS A 272 -7.29 -11.26 -18.20
N ALA A 273 -8.46 -11.80 -18.52
CA ALA A 273 -8.68 -13.23 -18.60
C ALA A 273 -7.97 -13.77 -19.86
N VAL A 274 -7.18 -14.83 -19.70
CA VAL A 274 -6.44 -15.49 -20.79
C VAL A 274 -7.02 -16.89 -20.95
N ASN A 275 -7.52 -17.20 -22.15
CA ASN A 275 -8.17 -18.48 -22.46
C ASN A 275 -9.34 -18.81 -21.50
N ALA A 276 -10.07 -17.77 -21.08
CA ALA A 276 -11.25 -17.82 -20.22
C ALA A 276 -12.03 -16.50 -20.34
N GLN A 277 -13.19 -16.44 -19.68
CA GLN A 277 -13.93 -15.21 -19.43
C GLN A 277 -13.86 -14.84 -17.94
N PRO A 278 -14.06 -13.56 -17.57
CA PRO A 278 -14.39 -13.20 -16.19
C PRO A 278 -15.60 -13.98 -15.68
N VAL A 279 -15.61 -14.34 -14.41
CA VAL A 279 -16.73 -15.05 -13.77
C VAL A 279 -17.84 -14.11 -13.31
N ALA A 280 -17.51 -12.84 -13.11
CA ALA A 280 -18.46 -11.79 -12.76
C ALA A 280 -17.93 -10.42 -13.20
N LEU A 281 -18.86 -9.48 -13.37
CA LEU A 281 -18.60 -8.06 -13.46
C LEU A 281 -19.29 -7.41 -12.27
N VAL A 282 -18.54 -6.73 -11.43
CA VAL A 282 -19.04 -6.13 -10.19
C VAL A 282 -19.05 -4.61 -10.36
N ASP A 283 -20.18 -3.98 -10.07
CA ASP A 283 -20.29 -2.54 -9.96
C ASP A 283 -20.80 -2.15 -8.56
N ARG A 284 -20.94 -0.84 -8.30
CA ARG A 284 -21.38 -0.34 -6.99
C ARG A 284 -22.75 -0.92 -6.62
N ASP A 285 -23.67 -0.96 -7.56
CA ASP A 285 -25.09 -1.24 -7.32
C ASP A 285 -25.45 -2.72 -7.56
N ARG A 286 -24.60 -3.49 -8.26
CA ARG A 286 -24.86 -4.87 -8.70
C ARG A 286 -23.65 -5.80 -8.57
N LEU A 287 -23.95 -7.08 -8.40
CA LEU A 287 -23.01 -8.19 -8.53
C LEU A 287 -23.49 -9.13 -9.65
#